data_AF-A0A9R0AZ10-F1
#
_entry.id   AF-A0A9R0AZ10-F1
#
_cell.length_a   1.000
_cell.length_b   1.000
_cell.length_c   1.000
_cell.angle_alpha   90.00
_cell.angle_beta   90.00
_cell.angle_gamma   90.00
#
_symmetry.space_group_name_H-M   'P 1'
#
loop_
_entity.id
_entity.type
_entity.pdbx_description
1 polymer ?
#
loop_
_entity_poly.entity_id
_entity_poly.type
_entity_poly.pdbx_seq_one_letter_code
_entity_poly.pdbx_strand_id
1 'polypeptide(L)'
;MLHISAAALLLFETGFLQVVFSTASIQTHPGQSVTMWCSHNIQVSGYLCWFKQSDGAVPITIVYMLYTESRQKAEPNYCKNFTKDHLVMDQFSKSTSLTIKKVNISDSGFYFCGATGYHMKFGNGTRLKVKAHAENHHNLNTIVNATMINDLPNYTGSPKNDHEKSPVSEECSRDIYFKLTLLFGGIIFFICIIPLILAIIREHRRQKHKKVAECQAQQHDDKENDSVEYTAVYFSNQRTKKSRTTY
;
A
#
# COMPACT_ATOMS: atom_id res chain seq x y z
N MET A 1 23.72 -21.62 -2.41
CA MET A 1 22.53 -20.73 -2.45
C MET A 1 22.39 -19.82 -1.21
N LEU A 2 23.43 -19.59 -0.39
CA LEU A 2 23.25 -18.92 0.92
C LEU A 2 23.04 -17.39 0.88
N HIS A 3 23.64 -16.67 -0.07
CA HIS A 3 23.71 -15.19 -0.02
C HIS A 3 22.35 -14.46 -0.10
N ILE A 4 21.29 -15.10 -0.61
CA ILE A 4 19.95 -14.50 -0.69
C ILE A 4 19.35 -14.31 0.73
N SER A 5 19.70 -15.19 1.67
CA SER A 5 19.20 -15.14 3.06
C SER A 5 19.65 -13.88 3.81
N ALA A 6 20.89 -13.43 3.59
CA ALA A 6 21.44 -12.26 4.30
C ALA A 6 20.72 -10.96 3.92
N ALA A 7 20.41 -10.76 2.64
CA ALA A 7 19.66 -9.59 2.18
C ALA A 7 18.20 -9.61 2.71
N ALA A 8 17.58 -10.79 2.77
CA ALA A 8 16.24 -10.93 3.34
C ALA A 8 16.20 -10.64 4.85
N LEU A 9 17.22 -11.05 5.60
CA LEU A 9 17.34 -10.74 7.04
C LEU A 9 17.61 -9.26 7.31
N LEU A 10 18.44 -8.60 6.49
CA LEU A 10 18.68 -7.15 6.62
C LEU A 10 17.43 -6.29 6.35
N LEU A 11 16.45 -6.81 5.59
CA LEU A 11 15.16 -6.14 5.40
C LEU A 11 14.22 -6.23 6.61
N PHE A 12 14.50 -7.09 7.61
CA PHE A 12 13.75 -7.12 8.87
C PHE A 12 14.21 -6.05 9.87
N GLU A 13 15.45 -5.57 9.77
CA GLU A 13 15.95 -4.42 10.55
C GLU A 13 15.44 -3.07 10.00
N THR A 14 15.08 -3.00 8.71
CA THR A 14 14.66 -1.75 8.06
C THR A 14 13.20 -1.38 8.35
N GLY A 15 12.93 -0.97 9.58
CA GLY A 15 11.77 -0.14 9.93
C GLY A 15 10.85 -0.71 11.00
N PHE A 16 10.99 -0.20 12.22
CA PHE A 16 9.89 -0.20 13.19
C PHE A 16 8.73 0.63 12.63
N LEU A 17 7.79 -0.03 11.94
CA LEU A 17 6.44 0.49 11.77
C LEU A 17 5.86 0.71 13.17
N GLN A 18 5.75 1.97 13.59
CA GLN A 18 5.11 2.31 14.86
C GLN A 18 3.59 2.13 14.71
N VAL A 19 3.14 0.89 14.90
CA VAL A 19 1.73 0.52 14.89
C VAL A 19 1.03 1.22 16.04
N VAL A 20 0.25 2.25 15.72
CA VAL A 20 -0.57 2.98 16.69
C VAL A 20 -1.68 2.04 17.17
N PHE A 21 -1.54 1.53 18.39
CA PHE A 21 -2.49 0.60 18.98
C PHE A 21 -3.64 1.34 19.70
N SER A 22 -4.78 0.66 19.81
CA SER A 22 -5.96 1.18 20.51
C SER A 22 -5.86 0.85 22.00
N THR A 23 -5.64 1.85 22.85
CA THR A 23 -5.68 1.67 24.32
C THR A 23 -7.08 1.69 24.91
N ALA A 24 -8.06 2.20 24.17
CA ALA A 24 -9.45 2.24 24.59
C ALA A 24 -10.40 1.91 23.43
N SER A 25 -11.63 1.51 23.76
CA SER A 25 -12.76 1.56 22.84
C SER A 25 -13.96 2.17 23.53
N ILE A 26 -14.65 3.06 22.83
CA ILE A 26 -15.86 3.73 23.31
C ILE A 26 -17.02 3.27 22.43
N GLN A 27 -18.13 2.89 23.07
CA GLN A 27 -19.39 2.57 22.41
C GLN A 27 -20.44 3.61 22.82
N THR A 28 -21.18 4.14 21.85
CA THR A 28 -22.09 5.28 22.04
C THR A 28 -23.26 5.18 21.06
N HIS A 29 -24.28 6.02 21.23
CA HIS A 29 -25.43 6.15 20.34
C HIS A 29 -25.48 7.55 19.68
N PRO A 30 -26.17 7.71 18.53
CA PRO A 30 -26.30 8.99 17.85
C PRO A 30 -26.77 10.13 18.77
N GLY A 31 -26.33 11.35 18.47
CA GLY A 31 -26.67 12.57 19.21
C GLY A 31 -25.92 12.77 20.53
N GLN A 32 -25.27 11.74 21.08
CA GLN A 32 -24.41 11.86 22.26
C GLN A 32 -23.12 12.66 21.93
N SER A 33 -22.38 13.06 22.97
CA SER A 33 -21.04 13.64 22.84
C SER A 33 -20.01 12.69 23.45
N VAL A 34 -18.86 12.53 22.80
CA VAL A 34 -17.77 11.63 23.22
C VAL A 34 -16.44 12.37 23.25
N THR A 35 -15.75 12.36 24.39
CA THR A 35 -14.38 12.87 24.52
C THR A 35 -13.38 11.72 24.53
N MET A 36 -12.42 11.76 23.61
CA MET A 36 -11.28 10.84 23.53
C MET A 36 -10.02 11.55 24.02
N TRP A 37 -9.13 10.81 24.68
CA TRP A 37 -7.90 11.35 25.28
C TRP A 37 -6.68 10.69 24.66
N CYS A 38 -5.63 11.47 24.44
CA CYS A 38 -4.35 11.00 23.90
C CYS A 38 -3.20 11.59 24.73
N SER A 39 -2.48 10.74 25.45
CA SER A 39 -1.31 11.10 26.25
C SER A 39 -0.06 11.24 25.38
N HIS A 40 0.76 12.25 25.63
CA HIS A 40 1.92 12.57 24.80
C HIS A 40 3.11 13.14 25.59
N ASN A 41 4.33 12.83 25.15
CA ASN A 41 5.57 13.39 25.70
C ASN A 41 6.24 14.33 24.67
N ILE A 42 5.55 15.43 24.35
CA ILE A 42 6.00 16.44 23.40
C ILE A 42 6.79 17.51 24.17
N GLN A 43 8.06 17.64 23.81
CA GLN A 43 9.05 18.49 24.50
C GLN A 43 9.68 19.52 23.56
N VAL A 44 9.15 19.65 22.35
CA VAL A 44 9.63 20.54 21.28
C VAL A 44 8.41 21.21 20.67
N SER A 45 8.54 22.48 20.32
CA SER A 45 7.46 23.23 19.66
C SER A 45 7.18 22.72 18.23
N GLY A 46 5.90 22.68 17.82
CA GLY A 46 5.44 22.08 16.57
C GLY A 46 3.92 22.11 16.44
N TYR A 47 3.33 21.23 15.63
CA TYR A 47 1.88 21.04 15.54
C TYR A 47 1.45 19.79 16.29
N LEU A 48 0.39 19.90 17.08
CA LEU A 48 -0.36 18.78 17.64
C LEU A 48 -1.59 18.54 16.77
N CYS A 49 -1.74 17.32 16.27
CA CYS A 49 -2.74 16.91 15.30
C CYS A 49 -3.61 15.77 15.85
N TRP A 50 -4.89 15.76 15.51
CA TRP A 50 -5.75 14.58 15.62
C TRP A 50 -6.01 13.99 14.23
N PHE A 51 -6.00 12.66 14.20
CA PHE A 51 -6.26 11.85 13.02
C PHE A 51 -7.51 11.00 13.21
N LYS A 52 -8.25 10.78 12.11
CA LYS A 52 -9.33 9.79 12.02
C LYS A 52 -8.96 8.76 10.96
N GLN A 53 -9.12 7.50 11.28
CA GLN A 53 -9.09 6.39 10.33
C GLN A 53 -10.46 5.70 10.36
N SER A 54 -11.20 5.83 9.26
CA SER A 54 -12.40 5.02 9.00
C SER A 54 -11.98 3.58 8.65
N ASP A 55 -12.85 2.59 8.87
CA ASP A 55 -12.51 1.20 8.58
C ASP A 55 -12.19 0.98 7.09
N GLY A 56 -11.05 0.34 6.81
CA GLY A 56 -10.50 0.15 5.45
C GLY A 56 -9.81 1.38 4.83
N ALA A 57 -9.87 2.56 5.46
CA ALA A 57 -9.26 3.78 4.94
C ALA A 57 -7.84 4.03 5.46
N VAL A 58 -7.10 4.92 4.79
CA VAL A 58 -5.90 5.55 5.38
C VAL A 58 -6.30 6.62 6.41
N PRO A 59 -5.50 6.88 7.46
CA PRO A 59 -5.76 7.97 8.39
C PRO A 59 -5.69 9.35 7.72
N ILE A 60 -6.59 10.26 8.10
CA ILE A 60 -6.58 11.66 7.68
C ILE A 60 -6.51 12.60 8.90
N THR A 61 -5.80 13.72 8.77
CA THR A 61 -5.87 14.81 9.75
C THR A 61 -7.26 15.43 9.73
N ILE A 62 -7.82 15.71 10.92
CA ILE A 62 -9.17 16.30 11.05
C ILE A 62 -9.14 17.68 11.72
N VAL A 63 -8.23 17.85 12.69
CA VAL A 63 -7.98 19.12 13.40
C VAL A 63 -6.52 19.14 13.89
N TYR A 64 -5.89 20.31 13.90
CA TYR A 64 -4.55 20.52 14.42
C TYR A 64 -4.40 21.90 15.07
N MET A 65 -3.45 22.06 15.97
CA MET A 65 -3.11 23.35 16.58
C MET A 65 -1.61 23.46 16.83
N LEU A 66 -1.11 24.68 16.98
CA LEU A 66 0.27 24.90 17.40
C LEU A 66 0.44 24.44 18.86
N TYR A 67 1.50 23.68 19.13
CA TYR A 67 1.99 23.34 20.46
C TYR A 67 3.33 24.04 20.66
N THR A 68 3.44 24.84 21.71
CA THR A 68 4.68 25.53 22.09
C THR A 68 5.09 25.13 23.49
N GLU A 69 6.39 25.18 23.77
CA GLU A 69 6.91 24.97 25.15
C GLU A 69 6.40 26.05 26.12
N SER A 70 6.06 27.25 25.62
CA SER A 70 5.37 28.30 26.38
C SER A 70 3.90 27.97 26.72
N ARG A 71 3.32 26.92 26.13
CA ARG A 71 1.93 26.45 26.32
C ARG A 71 0.87 27.55 26.23
N GLN A 72 1.08 28.55 25.37
CA GLN A 72 0.02 29.50 25.03
C GLN A 72 -1.09 28.77 24.28
N LYS A 73 -2.36 29.06 24.61
CA LYS A 73 -3.50 28.42 23.95
C LYS A 73 -3.61 28.94 22.51
N ALA A 74 -3.18 28.10 21.56
CA ALA A 74 -3.43 28.32 20.14
C ALA A 74 -4.85 27.86 19.77
N GLU A 75 -5.48 28.55 18.82
CA GLU A 75 -6.78 28.14 18.28
C GLU A 75 -6.64 26.92 17.34
N PRO A 76 -7.51 25.90 17.44
CA PRO A 76 -7.48 24.76 16.54
C PRO A 76 -7.91 25.12 15.11
N ASN A 77 -7.14 24.62 14.14
CA ASN A 77 -7.38 24.70 12.72
C ASN A 77 -8.03 23.38 12.26
N TYR A 78 -9.18 23.46 11.59
CA TYR A 78 -9.96 22.29 11.17
C TYR A 78 -9.78 22.05 9.68
N CYS A 79 -9.57 20.80 9.26
CA CYS A 79 -9.48 20.45 7.85
C CYS A 79 -10.87 20.51 7.20
N LYS A 80 -10.99 21.00 5.95
CA LYS A 80 -12.23 21.48 5.28
C LYS A 80 -13.58 20.84 5.67
N ASN A 81 -13.64 19.52 5.79
CA ASN A 81 -14.89 18.78 6.06
C ASN A 81 -15.23 18.65 7.56
N PHE A 82 -14.49 19.33 8.44
CA PHE A 82 -14.65 19.30 9.90
C PHE A 82 -14.81 20.72 10.45
N THR A 83 -15.58 20.87 11.52
CA THR A 83 -15.89 22.18 12.13
C THR A 83 -15.78 22.14 13.65
N LYS A 84 -15.58 23.29 14.28
CA LYS A 84 -15.59 23.50 15.74
C LYS A 84 -16.93 23.15 16.43
N ASP A 85 -17.99 23.05 15.64
CA ASP A 85 -19.34 22.74 16.10
C ASP A 85 -19.58 21.24 16.22
N HIS A 86 -18.81 20.43 15.47
CA HIS A 86 -18.81 18.96 15.56
C HIS A 86 -17.61 18.43 16.37
N LEU A 87 -16.41 18.96 16.13
CA LEU A 87 -15.16 18.58 16.81
C LEU A 87 -14.68 19.72 17.73
N VAL A 88 -14.13 19.38 18.89
CA VAL A 88 -13.38 20.33 19.75
C VAL A 88 -12.08 19.68 20.19
N MET A 89 -10.97 20.38 19.99
CA MET A 89 -9.62 19.95 20.39
C MET A 89 -9.13 20.83 21.53
N ASP A 90 -8.69 20.22 22.64
CA ASP A 90 -8.10 20.93 23.78
C ASP A 90 -6.68 20.42 24.09
N GLN A 91 -5.87 21.30 24.67
CA GLN A 91 -4.44 21.10 24.96
C GLN A 91 -4.20 21.06 26.47
N PHE A 92 -3.42 20.08 26.93
CA PHE A 92 -2.97 19.96 28.31
C PHE A 92 -1.47 19.67 28.35
N SER A 93 -0.85 19.79 29.53
CA SER A 93 0.62 19.77 29.68
C SER A 93 1.32 18.47 29.25
N LYS A 94 0.59 17.35 29.19
CA LYS A 94 1.07 16.00 28.76
C LYS A 94 0.00 15.21 27.99
N SER A 95 -1.07 15.85 27.52
CA SER A 95 -2.14 15.19 26.78
C SER A 95 -2.95 16.18 25.94
N THR A 96 -3.71 15.66 24.98
CA THR A 96 -4.80 16.38 24.29
C THR A 96 -6.08 15.58 24.41
N SER A 97 -7.21 16.28 24.36
CA SER A 97 -8.52 15.65 24.14
C SER A 97 -9.11 16.08 22.81
N LEU A 98 -9.95 15.20 22.25
CA LEU A 98 -10.83 15.47 21.13
C LEU A 98 -12.25 15.12 21.55
N THR A 99 -13.14 16.11 21.59
CA THR A 99 -14.57 15.89 21.81
C THR A 99 -15.32 15.94 20.49
N ILE A 100 -16.02 14.86 20.17
CA ILE A 100 -17.01 14.82 19.09
C ILE A 100 -18.38 15.10 19.73
N LYS A 101 -19.05 16.16 19.29
CA LYS A 101 -20.41 16.55 19.68
C LYS A 101 -21.42 15.89 18.74
N LYS A 102 -22.65 15.62 19.20
CA LYS A 102 -23.77 15.14 18.36
C LYS A 102 -23.35 14.00 17.41
N VAL A 103 -22.61 13.04 17.96
CA VAL A 103 -21.99 11.91 17.25
C VAL A 103 -23.00 11.24 16.32
N ASN A 104 -22.60 10.90 15.09
CA ASN A 104 -23.42 10.16 14.14
C ASN A 104 -22.71 8.87 13.69
N ILE A 105 -23.41 7.99 12.95
CA ILE A 105 -22.87 6.66 12.60
C ILE A 105 -21.53 6.76 11.84
N SER A 106 -21.35 7.79 11.00
CA SER A 106 -20.11 8.01 10.25
C SER A 106 -18.92 8.48 11.11
N ASP A 107 -19.13 8.86 12.37
CA ASP A 107 -18.06 9.09 13.35
C ASP A 107 -17.48 7.79 13.93
N SER A 108 -17.98 6.61 13.55
CA SER A 108 -17.31 5.36 13.86
C SER A 108 -15.92 5.31 13.19
N GLY A 109 -14.91 4.85 13.92
CA GLY A 109 -13.54 4.78 13.41
C GLY A 109 -12.49 4.72 14.53
N PHE A 110 -11.23 4.75 14.13
CA PHE A 110 -10.08 4.83 15.03
C PHE A 110 -9.51 6.25 15.04
N TYR A 111 -9.39 6.84 16.24
CA TYR A 111 -8.94 8.20 16.43
C TYR A 111 -7.67 8.21 17.28
N PHE A 112 -6.64 8.93 16.86
CA PHE A 112 -5.37 9.04 17.57
C PHE A 112 -4.77 10.42 17.37
N CYS A 113 -3.91 10.85 18.30
CA CYS A 113 -3.15 12.09 18.14
C CYS A 113 -1.73 11.80 17.62
N GLY A 114 -1.11 12.81 17.03
CA GLY A 114 0.31 12.82 16.73
C GLY A 114 0.84 14.24 16.68
N ALA A 115 2.15 14.40 16.81
CA ALA A 115 2.78 15.72 16.88
C ALA A 115 4.04 15.80 16.02
N THR A 116 4.22 16.96 15.38
CA THR A 116 5.41 17.29 14.60
C THR A 116 6.53 17.82 15.51
N GLY A 117 7.76 17.71 15.02
CA GLY A 117 9.00 18.08 15.68
C GLY A 117 10.15 17.58 14.79
N TYR A 118 11.26 17.13 15.38
CA TYR A 118 12.34 16.46 14.62
C TYR A 118 11.86 15.22 13.84
N HIS A 119 10.81 14.55 14.31
CA HIS A 119 10.08 13.50 13.62
C HIS A 119 8.63 13.48 14.11
N MET A 120 7.71 12.98 13.30
CA MET A 120 6.33 12.75 13.72
C MET A 120 6.31 11.69 14.84
N LYS A 121 5.68 12.02 15.98
CA LYS A 121 5.41 11.07 17.07
C LYS A 121 3.91 10.86 17.18
N PHE A 122 3.46 9.61 17.22
CA PHE A 122 2.06 9.28 17.46
C PHE A 122 1.82 8.91 18.93
N GLY A 123 0.68 9.30 19.47
CA GLY A 123 0.15 8.79 20.74
C GLY A 123 -0.87 7.67 20.49
N ASN A 124 -1.21 6.93 21.55
CA ASN A 124 -2.15 5.81 21.44
C ASN A 124 -3.56 6.29 21.04
N GLY A 125 -4.30 5.41 20.36
CA GLY A 125 -5.62 5.74 19.86
C GLY A 125 -6.79 5.17 20.67
N THR A 126 -7.99 5.62 20.31
CA THR A 126 -9.27 5.11 20.78
C THR A 126 -10.14 4.71 19.59
N ARG A 127 -10.73 3.51 19.64
CA ARG A 127 -11.74 3.07 18.65
C ARG A 127 -13.15 3.45 19.10
N LEU A 128 -13.76 4.38 18.40
CA LEU A 128 -15.15 4.79 18.56
C LEU A 128 -16.06 3.89 17.71
N LYS A 129 -17.09 3.30 18.32
CA LYS A 129 -18.15 2.54 17.64
C LYS A 129 -19.52 3.12 17.98
N VAL A 130 -20.17 3.73 17.00
CA VAL A 130 -21.49 4.30 17.14
C VAL A 130 -22.53 3.25 16.77
N LYS A 131 -23.40 2.89 17.72
CA LYS A 131 -24.49 1.95 17.51
C LYS A 131 -25.71 2.71 16.98
N ALA A 132 -26.23 2.31 15.83
CA ALA A 132 -27.58 2.72 15.41
C ALA A 132 -28.59 2.50 16.55
N HIS A 133 -29.64 3.32 16.62
CA HIS A 133 -30.78 2.98 17.46
C HIS A 133 -31.42 1.70 16.92
N ALA A 134 -31.80 0.80 17.81
CA ALA A 134 -32.69 -0.29 17.45
C ALA A 134 -34.10 0.29 17.26
N GLU A 135 -34.45 0.57 16.01
CA GLU A 135 -35.84 0.89 15.66
C GLU A 135 -36.67 -0.39 15.83
N ASN A 136 -37.54 -0.40 16.84
CA ASN A 136 -38.49 -1.48 17.04
C ASN A 136 -39.53 -1.43 15.91
N HIS A 137 -39.34 -2.23 14.87
CA HIS A 137 -40.28 -2.39 13.74
C HIS A 137 -41.60 -3.06 14.16
N HIS A 138 -42.40 -2.37 14.97
CA HIS A 138 -43.78 -2.75 15.25
C HIS A 138 -44.72 -2.17 14.19
N ASN A 139 -45.21 -3.06 13.32
CA ASN A 139 -46.35 -2.87 12.41
C ASN A 139 -46.27 -1.72 11.39
N LEU A 140 -45.51 -1.94 10.31
CA LEU A 140 -45.67 -1.20 9.04
C LEU A 140 -46.91 -1.69 8.25
N ASN A 141 -48.10 -1.61 8.88
CA ASN A 141 -49.40 -1.89 8.26
C ASN A 141 -50.16 -0.61 7.85
N THR A 142 -49.52 0.56 7.93
CA THR A 142 -50.07 1.82 7.42
C THR A 142 -49.96 1.83 5.89
N ILE A 143 -51.11 1.85 5.22
CA ILE A 143 -51.24 1.80 3.76
C ILE A 143 -50.47 2.97 3.11
N VAL A 144 -49.44 2.64 2.32
CA VAL A 144 -48.70 3.63 1.51
C VAL A 144 -49.51 3.95 0.25
N ASN A 145 -50.52 4.82 0.40
CA ASN A 145 -51.12 5.49 -0.75
C ASN A 145 -50.10 6.49 -1.32
N ALA A 146 -49.61 6.22 -2.54
CA ALA A 146 -48.50 6.95 -3.14
C ALA A 146 -48.92 8.31 -3.73
N THR A 147 -49.06 9.33 -2.87
CA THR A 147 -49.20 10.74 -3.27
C THR A 147 -48.24 11.64 -2.51
N MET A 148 -46.96 11.63 -2.93
CA MET A 148 -45.95 12.62 -2.57
C MET A 148 -45.18 13.01 -3.86
N ILE A 149 -45.84 13.84 -4.67
CA ILE A 149 -45.22 14.56 -5.80
C ILE A 149 -45.37 16.05 -5.48
N ASN A 150 -44.33 16.83 -5.79
CA ASN A 150 -44.10 18.22 -5.38
C ASN A 150 -43.66 18.37 -3.91
N ASP A 151 -42.34 18.44 -3.70
CA ASP A 151 -41.71 19.70 -3.25
C ASP A 151 -40.19 19.63 -3.46
N LEU A 152 -39.71 20.33 -4.50
CA LEU A 152 -38.28 20.48 -4.80
C LEU A 152 -37.95 21.99 -4.92
N PRO A 153 -37.29 22.59 -3.92
CA PRO A 153 -36.84 23.97 -4.01
C PRO A 153 -35.74 24.13 -5.07
N ASN A 154 -36.06 24.77 -6.19
CA ASN A 154 -35.08 25.21 -7.18
C ASN A 154 -34.11 26.23 -6.55
N TYR A 155 -32.80 26.00 -6.65
CA TYR A 155 -31.77 26.88 -6.08
C TYR A 155 -30.69 27.29 -7.08
N THR A 156 -31.10 28.02 -8.14
CA THR A 156 -30.18 28.73 -9.04
C THR A 156 -29.73 30.05 -8.41
N GLY A 157 -28.48 30.16 -7.97
CA GLY A 157 -27.94 31.40 -7.41
C GLY A 157 -26.45 31.33 -7.05
N SER A 158 -25.57 31.53 -8.03
CA SER A 158 -24.13 31.65 -7.81
C SER A 158 -23.67 33.10 -7.89
N PRO A 159 -23.02 33.63 -6.84
CA PRO A 159 -22.08 34.74 -6.94
C PRO A 159 -20.66 34.20 -7.07
N LYS A 160 -19.94 34.58 -8.12
CA LYS A 160 -18.47 34.52 -8.12
C LYS A 160 -17.95 35.70 -7.29
N ASN A 161 -17.02 35.44 -6.39
CA ASN A 161 -16.13 36.46 -5.83
C ASN A 161 -14.71 35.91 -5.89
N ASP A 162 -13.90 36.48 -6.79
CA ASP A 162 -12.48 36.15 -6.90
C ASP A 162 -11.71 36.90 -5.80
N HIS A 163 -11.03 36.16 -4.91
CA HIS A 163 -9.96 36.74 -4.10
C HIS A 163 -8.85 35.73 -3.79
N GLU A 164 -7.64 36.15 -4.17
CA GLU A 164 -6.32 35.74 -3.68
C GLU A 164 -6.05 34.25 -3.36
N LYS A 165 -5.50 33.54 -4.35
CA LYS A 165 -4.98 32.18 -4.23
C LYS A 165 -3.66 32.14 -3.43
N SER A 166 -3.74 32.23 -2.10
CA SER A 166 -2.67 31.73 -1.21
C SER A 166 -2.63 30.19 -1.28
N PRO A 167 -1.46 29.53 -1.33
CA PRO A 167 -1.36 28.09 -1.59
C PRO A 167 -1.95 27.26 -0.45
N VAL A 168 -3.08 26.61 -0.73
CA VAL A 168 -3.81 25.74 0.22
C VAL A 168 -2.98 24.50 0.54
N SER A 169 -2.77 24.23 1.84
CA SER A 169 -2.15 22.99 2.33
C SER A 169 -3.11 21.79 2.22
N GLU A 170 -3.42 21.38 1.00
CA GLU A 170 -4.09 20.10 0.67
C GLU A 170 -3.10 19.01 0.23
N GLU A 171 -1.84 19.39 0.00
CA GLU A 171 -0.72 18.51 -0.36
C GLU A 171 0.09 18.16 0.90
N CYS A 172 -0.22 17.02 1.51
CA CYS A 172 0.65 16.43 2.55
C CYS A 172 0.49 14.90 2.59
N SER A 173 -0.70 14.38 2.85
CA SER A 173 -0.89 12.93 3.01
C SER A 173 -0.93 12.16 1.67
N ARG A 174 -1.71 12.61 0.69
CA ARG A 174 -1.81 11.94 -0.63
C ARG A 174 -0.51 12.02 -1.42
N ASP A 175 0.09 13.20 -1.53
CA ASP A 175 1.29 13.40 -2.34
C ASP A 175 2.49 12.63 -1.81
N ILE A 176 2.72 12.63 -0.48
CA ILE A 176 3.76 11.79 0.12
C ILE A 176 3.48 10.30 -0.17
N TYR A 177 2.23 9.84 -0.02
CA TYR A 177 1.87 8.46 -0.35
C TYR A 177 2.10 8.09 -1.84
N PHE A 178 1.70 8.95 -2.78
CA PHE A 178 1.93 8.71 -4.21
C PHE A 178 3.43 8.77 -4.57
N LYS A 179 4.20 9.70 -4.01
CA LYS A 179 5.66 9.77 -4.22
C LYS A 179 6.35 8.51 -3.66
N LEU A 180 5.99 8.05 -2.46
CA LEU A 180 6.49 6.79 -1.91
C LEU A 180 6.09 5.59 -2.77
N THR A 181 4.83 5.51 -3.22
CA THR A 181 4.33 4.41 -4.06
C THR A 181 5.07 4.35 -5.39
N LEU A 182 5.35 5.49 -6.03
CA LEU A 182 6.14 5.57 -7.25
C LEU A 182 7.61 5.20 -7.03
N LEU A 183 8.22 5.65 -5.92
CA LEU A 183 9.60 5.31 -5.57
C LEU A 183 9.77 3.81 -5.29
N PHE A 184 8.97 3.24 -4.38
CA PHE A 184 9.05 1.82 -4.03
C PHE A 184 8.61 0.91 -5.18
N GLY A 185 7.55 1.27 -5.92
CA GLY A 185 7.12 0.54 -7.12
C GLY A 185 8.20 0.53 -8.21
N GLY A 186 8.86 1.67 -8.43
CA GLY A 186 10.02 1.77 -9.31
C GLY A 186 11.18 0.89 -8.84
N ILE A 187 11.58 1.00 -7.57
CA ILE A 187 12.67 0.19 -6.99
C ILE A 187 12.40 -1.31 -7.14
N ILE A 188 11.16 -1.77 -6.89
CA ILE A 188 10.77 -3.18 -7.08
C ILE A 188 10.85 -3.58 -8.56
N PHE A 189 10.47 -2.72 -9.50
CA PHE A 189 10.61 -2.98 -10.93
C PHE A 189 12.10 -3.11 -11.34
N PHE A 190 12.96 -2.18 -10.92
CA PHE A 190 14.39 -2.20 -11.25
C PHE A 190 15.16 -3.35 -10.56
N ILE A 191 14.82 -3.71 -9.32
CA ILE A 191 15.53 -4.76 -8.56
C ILE A 191 15.00 -6.17 -8.83
N CYS A 192 13.69 -6.36 -8.99
CA CYS A 192 13.12 -7.69 -9.19
C CYS A 192 12.86 -8.00 -10.67
N ILE A 193 12.14 -7.12 -11.37
CA ILE A 193 11.63 -7.41 -12.72
C ILE A 193 12.74 -7.37 -13.77
N ILE A 194 13.66 -6.41 -13.72
CA ILE A 194 14.77 -6.37 -14.70
C ILE A 194 15.72 -7.58 -14.56
N PRO A 195 16.20 -8.00 -13.37
CA PRO A 195 17.00 -9.21 -13.25
C PRO A 195 16.25 -10.49 -13.64
N LEU A 196 14.93 -10.59 -13.41
CA LEU A 196 14.11 -11.70 -13.91
C LEU A 196 14.04 -11.72 -15.44
N ILE A 197 13.79 -10.58 -16.10
CA ILE A 197 13.82 -10.46 -17.56
C ILE A 197 15.20 -10.83 -18.11
N LEU A 198 16.28 -10.34 -17.50
CA LEU A 198 17.66 -10.68 -17.89
C LEU A 198 17.97 -12.17 -17.66
N ALA A 199 17.43 -12.79 -16.61
CA ALA A 199 17.55 -14.24 -16.38
C ALA A 199 16.81 -15.05 -17.45
N ILE A 200 15.56 -14.67 -17.78
CA ILE A 200 14.78 -15.31 -18.85
C ILE A 200 15.48 -15.17 -20.21
N ILE A 201 16.00 -13.98 -20.54
CA ILE A 201 16.77 -13.75 -21.78
C ILE A 201 18.08 -14.58 -21.79
N ARG A 202 18.79 -14.66 -20.66
CA ARG A 202 20.00 -15.49 -20.53
C ARG A 202 19.66 -16.97 -20.71
N GLU A 203 18.59 -17.46 -20.10
CA GLU A 203 18.18 -18.86 -20.19
C GLU A 203 17.71 -19.21 -21.60
N HIS A 204 16.88 -18.37 -22.23
CA HIS A 204 16.47 -18.57 -23.62
C HIS A 204 17.67 -18.56 -24.60
N ARG A 205 18.70 -17.75 -24.33
CA ARG A 205 19.99 -17.82 -25.05
C ARG A 205 20.74 -19.13 -24.79
N ARG A 206 20.86 -19.59 -23.53
CA ARG A 206 21.47 -20.89 -23.20
C ARG A 206 20.78 -22.04 -23.94
N GLN A 207 19.44 -22.08 -23.88
CA GLN A 207 18.64 -23.12 -24.56
C GLN A 207 18.81 -23.07 -26.08
N LYS A 208 18.91 -21.88 -26.70
CA LYS A 208 19.25 -21.75 -28.12
C LYS A 208 20.65 -22.28 -28.43
N HIS A 209 21.66 -21.96 -27.62
CA HIS A 209 23.02 -22.48 -27.80
C HIS A 209 23.10 -24.00 -27.59
N LYS A 210 22.37 -24.55 -26.60
CA LYS A 210 22.30 -26.00 -26.35
C LYS A 210 21.73 -26.74 -27.56
N LYS A 211 20.60 -26.29 -28.11
CA LYS A 211 19.99 -26.87 -29.32
C LYS A 211 20.92 -26.79 -30.54
N VAL A 212 21.66 -25.69 -30.71
CA VAL A 212 22.64 -25.57 -31.82
C VAL A 212 23.78 -26.56 -31.63
N ALA A 213 24.32 -26.72 -30.42
CA ALA A 213 25.37 -27.68 -30.12
C ALA A 213 24.89 -29.14 -30.28
N GLU A 214 23.65 -29.45 -29.89
CA GLU A 214 23.03 -30.76 -30.08
C GLU A 214 22.90 -31.11 -31.57
N CYS A 215 22.37 -30.20 -32.39
CA CYS A 215 22.33 -30.39 -33.85
C CYS A 215 23.72 -30.55 -34.47
N GLN A 216 24.72 -29.80 -34.00
CA GLN A 216 26.10 -29.89 -34.53
C GLN A 216 26.81 -31.19 -34.14
N ALA A 217 26.55 -31.73 -32.94
CA ALA A 217 27.09 -33.02 -32.53
C ALA A 217 26.46 -34.16 -33.35
N GLN A 218 25.13 -34.17 -33.48
CA GLN A 218 24.41 -35.18 -34.25
C GLN A 218 24.84 -35.20 -35.73
N GLN A 219 25.04 -34.03 -36.33
CA GLN A 219 25.52 -33.88 -37.70
C GLN A 219 27.02 -34.21 -37.90
N HIS A 220 27.77 -34.47 -36.82
CA HIS A 220 29.11 -35.07 -36.86
C HIS A 220 29.02 -36.60 -36.78
N ASP A 221 28.20 -37.13 -35.87
CA ASP A 221 27.93 -38.57 -35.70
C ASP A 221 27.42 -39.20 -37.00
N ASP A 222 26.41 -38.59 -37.64
CA ASP A 222 25.85 -39.06 -38.93
C ASP A 222 26.94 -39.16 -40.02
N LYS A 223 27.85 -38.17 -40.08
CA LYS A 223 28.96 -38.13 -41.04
C LYS A 223 30.07 -39.14 -40.76
N GLU A 224 30.34 -39.41 -39.49
CA GLU A 224 31.33 -40.40 -39.08
C GLU A 224 30.80 -41.81 -39.35
N ASN A 225 29.49 -42.06 -39.15
CA ASN A 225 28.83 -43.31 -39.49
C ASN A 225 28.80 -43.59 -41.02
N ASP A 226 28.35 -42.62 -41.84
CA ASP A 226 28.42 -42.70 -43.31
C ASP A 226 29.85 -43.08 -43.76
N SER A 227 30.88 -42.52 -43.10
CA SER A 227 32.29 -42.74 -43.45
C SER A 227 32.80 -44.17 -43.31
N VAL A 228 32.06 -45.09 -42.67
CA VAL A 228 32.50 -46.48 -42.46
C VAL A 228 31.91 -47.43 -43.51
N GLU A 229 30.73 -47.13 -44.07
CA GLU A 229 29.92 -48.12 -44.80
C GLU A 229 30.48 -48.50 -46.18
N TYR A 230 31.34 -47.68 -46.79
CA TYR A 230 31.83 -47.91 -48.17
C TYR A 230 32.80 -49.10 -48.33
N THR A 231 33.44 -49.57 -47.25
CA THR A 231 34.74 -50.27 -47.34
C THR A 231 34.66 -51.78 -47.60
N ALA A 232 33.47 -52.34 -47.85
CA ALA A 232 33.21 -53.79 -47.76
C ALA A 232 32.79 -54.48 -49.09
N VAL A 233 33.38 -54.11 -50.24
CA VAL A 233 33.13 -54.82 -51.52
C VAL A 233 34.00 -56.07 -51.64
N TYR A 234 33.36 -57.24 -51.57
CA TYR A 234 33.98 -58.56 -51.72
C TYR A 234 34.58 -58.79 -53.12
N PHE A 235 35.85 -59.20 -53.18
CA PHE A 235 36.42 -59.86 -54.36
C PHE A 235 36.33 -61.38 -54.23
N SER A 236 35.47 -62.02 -55.02
CA SER A 236 35.29 -63.47 -54.99
C SER A 236 36.46 -64.22 -55.64
N ASN A 237 36.95 -65.25 -54.96
CA ASN A 237 38.14 -66.00 -55.31
C ASN A 237 37.86 -67.04 -56.43
N GLN A 238 38.61 -66.99 -57.53
CA GLN A 238 38.76 -68.13 -58.45
C GLN A 238 40.22 -68.56 -58.57
N ARG A 239 40.52 -69.76 -58.05
CA ARG A 239 41.80 -70.46 -58.23
C ARG A 239 41.79 -71.28 -59.51
N THR A 240 42.81 -71.11 -60.35
CA THR A 240 43.29 -72.17 -61.25
C THR A 240 44.71 -72.60 -60.86
N LYS A 241 44.93 -73.92 -60.82
CA LYS A 241 46.24 -74.57 -60.58
C LYS A 241 47.14 -74.34 -61.83
N LYS A 242 48.47 -74.53 -61.84
CA LYS A 242 49.26 -75.64 -61.26
C LYS A 242 50.78 -75.35 -61.32
N SER A 243 51.55 -76.03 -60.44
CA SER A 243 53.00 -76.41 -60.47
C SER A 243 53.76 -76.31 -61.82
N ARG A 244 55.10 -76.18 -61.94
CA ARG A 244 56.31 -76.35 -61.05
C ARG A 244 57.54 -75.67 -61.79
N THR A 245 58.84 -75.57 -61.41
CA THR A 245 59.79 -76.16 -60.41
C THR A 245 61.01 -75.20 -60.20
N THR A 246 62.00 -75.58 -59.36
CA THR A 246 63.41 -75.11 -59.38
C THR A 246 64.14 -75.46 -60.70
N TYR A 247 65.32 -74.92 -61.04
CA TYR A 247 66.35 -74.22 -60.24
C TYR A 247 66.60 -72.79 -60.70
#